data_AF-A0A7W1C2M3-F1
#
_entry.id   AF-A0A7W1C2M3-F1
#
_cell.length_a   1.000
_cell.length_b   1.000
_cell.length_c   1.000
_cell.angle_alpha   90.00
_cell.angle_beta   90.00
_cell.angle_gamma   90.00
#
_symmetry.space_group_name_H-M   'P 1'
#
loop_
_entity.id
_entity.type
_entity.pdbx_description
1 polymer ?
#
loop_
_entity_poly.entity_id
_entity_poly.type
_entity_poly.pdbx_seq_one_letter_code
_entity_poly.pdbx_strand_id
1 'polypeptide(L)'
;MKRAVQFLAAEAGLIAILAVVLSFVFPGAENLRAIIISAILALVVQLGSFLILQAMRGQGVMIGWGIGSLVRFGALITYGFLATRTLGLPLSAALFSLAAFLFATSILEPVMLER
;
A
#
# COMPACT_ATOMS: atom_id res chain seq x y z
N MET A 1 -16.55 12.27 2.56
CA MET A 1 -16.57 10.93 3.20
C MET A 1 -16.90 9.79 2.24
N LYS A 2 -18.00 9.83 1.46
CA LYS A 2 -18.38 8.74 0.52
C LYS A 2 -17.24 8.26 -0.41
N ARG A 3 -16.48 9.20 -1.00
CA ARG A 3 -15.34 8.90 -1.88
C ARG A 3 -14.16 8.20 -1.14
N ALA A 4 -13.89 8.59 0.10
CA ALA A 4 -12.83 7.96 0.91
C ALA A 4 -13.20 6.52 1.29
N VAL A 5 -14.47 6.28 1.63
CA VAL A 5 -14.97 4.92 1.93
C VAL A 5 -14.91 4.03 0.69
N GLN A 6 -15.32 4.54 -0.47
CA GLN A 6 -15.22 3.80 -1.74
C GLN A 6 -13.77 3.48 -2.09
N PHE A 7 -12.86 4.43 -1.88
CA PHE A 7 -11.43 4.25 -2.12
C PHE A 7 -10.87 3.14 -1.21
N LEU A 8 -11.09 3.24 0.10
CA LEU A 8 -10.64 2.23 1.05
C LEU A 8 -11.23 0.84 0.78
N ALA A 9 -12.50 0.76 0.36
CA ALA A 9 -13.13 -0.51 0.01
C ALA A 9 -12.49 -1.15 -1.24
N ALA A 10 -12.26 -0.34 -2.29
CA ALA A 10 -11.59 -0.80 -3.50
C ALA A 10 -10.14 -1.24 -3.21
N GLU A 11 -9.44 -0.46 -2.39
CA GLU A 11 -8.09 -0.76 -1.97
C GLU A 11 -8.00 -2.06 -1.16
N ALA A 12 -8.83 -2.21 -0.14
CA ALA A 12 -8.88 -3.42 0.68
C ALA A 12 -9.21 -4.65 -0.17
N GLY A 13 -10.14 -4.53 -1.14
CA GLY A 13 -10.45 -5.58 -2.09
C GLY A 13 -9.24 -5.99 -2.93
N LEU A 14 -8.52 -5.01 -3.50
CA LEU A 14 -7.33 -5.28 -4.30
C LEU A 14 -6.20 -5.89 -3.47
N ILE A 15 -5.95 -5.38 -2.26
CA ILE A 15 -4.96 -5.93 -1.33
C ILE A 15 -5.31 -7.36 -0.95
N ALA A 16 -6.58 -7.66 -0.67
CA ALA A 16 -7.01 -9.02 -0.34
C ALA A 16 -6.75 -9.99 -1.50
N ILE A 17 -7.08 -9.59 -2.73
CA ILE A 17 -6.81 -10.40 -3.93
C ILE A 17 -5.30 -10.64 -4.09
N LEU A 18 -4.49 -9.59 -3.99
CA LEU A 18 -3.03 -9.70 -4.10
C LEU A 18 -2.44 -10.53 -2.97
N ALA A 19 -2.96 -10.42 -1.75
CA ALA A 19 -2.50 -11.20 -0.60
C ALA A 19 -2.76 -12.70 -0.80
N VAL A 20 -3.93 -13.06 -1.35
CA VAL A 20 -4.24 -14.45 -1.74
C VAL A 20 -3.25 -14.93 -2.79
N VAL A 21 -3.01 -14.17 -3.87
CA VAL A 21 -2.04 -14.55 -4.91
C VAL A 21 -0.64 -14.73 -4.32
N LEU A 22 -0.18 -13.78 -3.51
CA LEU A 22 1.15 -13.84 -2.90
C LEU A 22 1.29 -14.97 -1.87
N SER A 23 0.21 -15.41 -1.24
CA SER A 23 0.25 -16.57 -0.34
C SER A 23 0.59 -17.88 -1.05
N PHE A 24 0.29 -17.98 -2.35
CA PHE A 24 0.71 -19.12 -3.18
C PHE A 24 2.18 -18.99 -3.63
N VAL A 25 2.66 -17.77 -3.85
CA VAL A 25 4.05 -17.50 -4.26
C VAL A 25 5.03 -17.66 -3.09
N PHE A 26 4.62 -17.24 -1.90
CA PHE A 26 5.40 -17.31 -0.66
C PHE A 26 4.67 -18.20 0.37
N PRO A 27 4.71 -19.52 0.21
CA PRO A 27 4.03 -20.43 1.13
C PRO A 27 4.68 -20.43 2.51
N GLY A 28 3.89 -20.75 3.54
CA GLY A 28 4.34 -20.90 4.93
C GLY A 28 3.84 -19.81 5.88
N ALA A 29 3.75 -20.15 7.17
CA ALA A 29 3.13 -19.29 8.18
C ALA A 29 3.88 -17.96 8.40
N GLU A 30 5.21 -17.98 8.35
CA GLU A 30 6.02 -16.76 8.52
C GLU A 30 5.87 -15.79 7.35
N ASN A 31 5.81 -16.33 6.12
CA ASN A 31 5.57 -15.55 4.92
C ASN A 31 4.16 -14.97 4.92
N LEU A 32 3.16 -15.76 5.32
CA LEU A 32 1.79 -15.27 5.48
C LEU A 32 1.71 -14.16 6.52
N ARG A 33 2.42 -14.28 7.65
CA ARG A 33 2.51 -13.21 8.65
C ARG A 33 3.09 -11.92 8.05
N ALA A 34 4.16 -12.04 7.26
CA ALA A 34 4.76 -10.90 6.57
C ALA A 34 3.77 -10.25 5.58
N ILE A 35 3.05 -11.05 4.78
CA ILE A 35 2.03 -10.57 3.84
C ILE A 35 0.92 -9.82 4.58
N ILE A 36 0.41 -10.36 5.68
CA ILE A 36 -0.67 -9.72 6.48
C ILE A 36 -0.21 -8.40 7.07
N ILE A 37 0.99 -8.35 7.67
CA ILE A 37 1.55 -7.11 8.22
C ILE A 37 1.73 -6.07 7.12
N SER A 38 2.27 -6.47 5.96
CA SER A 38 2.40 -5.59 4.80
C SER A 38 1.06 -5.07 4.30
N ALA A 39 0.00 -5.89 4.33
CA ALA A 39 -1.36 -5.47 3.92
C ALA A 39 -1.92 -4.39 4.85
N ILE A 40 -1.77 -4.57 6.17
CA ILE A 40 -2.20 -3.57 7.16
C ILE A 40 -1.43 -2.26 6.97
N LEU A 41 -0.11 -2.35 6.79
CA LEU A 41 0.72 -1.17 6.58
C LEU A 41 0.37 -0.44 5.28
N ALA A 42 0.10 -1.18 4.21
CA ALA A 42 -0.32 -0.61 2.93
C ALA A 42 -1.60 0.23 3.07
N LEU A 43 -2.63 -0.29 3.76
CA LEU A 43 -3.88 0.44 4.03
C LEU A 43 -3.64 1.75 4.77
N VAL A 44 -2.76 1.75 5.77
CA VAL A 44 -2.41 2.95 6.55
C VAL A 44 -1.71 3.99 5.66
N VAL A 45 -0.71 3.55 4.89
CA VAL A 45 0.07 4.42 4.01
C VAL A 45 -0.80 5.00 2.91
N GLN A 46 -1.67 4.19 2.30
CA GLN A 46 -2.51 4.63 1.20
C GLN A 46 -3.61 5.58 1.67
N LEU A 47 -4.18 5.38 2.86
CA LEU A 47 -5.07 6.37 3.47
C LEU A 47 -4.37 7.72 3.63
N GLY A 48 -3.12 7.72 4.12
CA GLY A 48 -2.30 8.92 4.21
C GLY A 48 -2.07 9.59 2.85
N SER A 49 -1.68 8.82 1.84
CA SER A 49 -1.48 9.29 0.47
C SER A 49 -2.76 9.89 -0.14
N PHE A 50 -3.90 9.24 0.06
CA PHE A 50 -5.19 9.73 -0.43
C PHE A 50 -5.60 11.05 0.24
N LEU A 51 -5.35 11.21 1.54
CA LEU A 51 -5.63 12.46 2.26
C LEU A 51 -4.74 13.61 1.75
N ILE A 52 -3.45 13.36 1.52
CA ILE A 52 -2.53 14.34 0.92
C ILE A 52 -3.06 14.76 -0.45
N LEU A 53 -3.37 13.77 -1.29
CA LEU A 53 -3.83 14.01 -2.63
C LEU A 53 -5.17 14.75 -2.65
N GLN A 54 -6.06 14.49 -1.69
CA GLN A 54 -7.31 15.22 -1.51
C GLN A 54 -7.07 16.69 -1.13
N ALA A 55 -6.12 16.97 -0.25
CA ALA A 55 -5.72 18.32 0.11
C ALA A 55 -5.11 19.09 -1.08
N MET A 56 -4.53 18.37 -2.06
CA MET A 56 -3.85 18.95 -3.22
C MET A 56 -4.68 18.99 -4.51
N ARG A 57 -5.98 18.69 -4.48
CA ARG A 57 -6.85 18.64 -5.68
C ARG A 57 -6.84 19.92 -6.53
N GLY A 58 -6.48 21.08 -5.97
CA GLY A 58 -6.37 22.36 -6.69
C GLY A 58 -4.98 22.70 -7.25
N GLN A 59 -3.94 21.92 -6.94
CA GLN A 59 -2.54 22.21 -7.31
C GLN A 59 -2.01 21.34 -8.46
N GLY A 60 -2.84 20.45 -9.00
CA GLY A 60 -2.50 19.51 -10.06
C GLY A 60 -2.35 18.08 -9.55
N VAL A 61 -3.09 17.15 -10.19
CA VAL A 61 -3.16 15.73 -9.82
C VAL A 61 -1.77 15.08 -9.77
N MET A 62 -0.89 15.46 -10.70
CA MET A 62 0.47 14.92 -10.79
C MET A 62 1.34 15.24 -9.57
N ILE A 63 1.17 16.41 -8.96
CA ILE A 63 1.95 16.82 -7.77
C ILE A 63 1.52 15.97 -6.56
N GLY A 64 0.20 15.86 -6.33
CA GLY A 64 -0.34 15.03 -5.25
C GLY A 64 0.07 13.56 -5.39
N TRP A 65 0.01 13.03 -6.62
CA TRP A 65 0.43 11.65 -6.91
C TRP A 65 1.94 11.44 -6.73
N GLY A 66 2.77 12.42 -7.13
CA GLY A 66 4.21 12.42 -6.90
C GLY A 66 4.56 12.40 -5.40
N ILE A 67 3.89 13.22 -4.59
CA ILE A 67 4.10 13.22 -3.13
C ILE A 67 3.63 11.91 -2.52
N GLY A 68 2.47 11.37 -2.92
CA GLY A 68 2.02 10.05 -2.48
C GLY A 68 3.04 8.95 -2.81
N SER A 69 3.67 9.02 -3.98
CA SER A 69 4.75 8.10 -4.36
C SER A 69 5.96 8.21 -3.42
N LEU A 70 6.37 9.42 -3.04
CA LEU A 70 7.46 9.61 -2.06
C LEU A 70 7.11 9.00 -0.69
N VAL A 71 5.86 9.16 -0.23
CA VAL A 71 5.39 8.54 1.02
C VAL A 71 5.47 7.01 0.94
N ARG A 72 5.07 6.41 -0.19
CA ARG A 72 5.17 4.96 -0.41
C ARG A 72 6.60 4.46 -0.41
N PHE A 73 7.50 5.14 -1.12
CA PHE A 73 8.92 4.78 -1.12
C PHE A 73 9.54 4.91 0.28
N GLY A 74 9.22 5.99 0.99
CA GLY A 74 9.62 6.18 2.39
C GLY A 74 9.14 5.02 3.26
N ALA A 75 7.86 4.67 3.18
CA ALA A 75 7.28 3.55 3.93
C ALA A 75 7.96 2.21 3.59
N LEU A 76 8.22 1.94 2.30
CA LEU A 76 8.89 0.71 1.87
C LEU A 76 10.32 0.61 2.40
N ILE A 77 11.09 1.71 2.33
CA ILE A 77 12.45 1.79 2.86
C ILE A 77 12.44 1.57 4.38
N THR A 78 11.61 2.33 5.10
CA THR A 78 11.48 2.20 6.56
C THR A 78 11.06 0.78 6.96
N TYR A 79 10.09 0.19 6.25
CA TYR A 79 9.66 -1.17 6.50
C TYR A 79 10.76 -2.19 6.24
N GLY A 80 11.59 -2.03 5.21
CA GLY A 80 12.72 -2.92 4.97
C GLY A 80 13.70 -2.99 6.15
N PHE A 81 13.98 -1.86 6.78
CA PHE A 81 14.83 -1.81 7.98
C PHE A 81 14.14 -2.43 9.20
N LEU A 82 12.84 -2.18 9.40
CA LEU A 82 12.08 -2.68 10.55
C LEU A 82 11.74 -4.18 10.44
N ALA A 83 11.36 -4.65 9.26
CA ALA A 83 10.89 -6.01 9.04
C ALA A 83 11.90 -7.07 9.50
N THR A 84 13.19 -6.85 9.22
CA THR A 84 14.27 -7.77 9.63
C THR A 84 14.72 -7.55 11.07
N ARG A 85 14.86 -6.30 11.51
CA ARG A 85 15.47 -5.99 12.81
C ARG A 85 14.52 -6.10 14.00
N THR A 86 13.25 -5.77 13.83
CA THR A 86 12.29 -5.71 14.96
C THR A 86 11.23 -6.79 14.88
N LEU A 87 10.77 -7.14 13.68
CA LEU A 87 9.64 -8.06 13.48
C LEU A 87 10.06 -9.50 13.11
N GLY A 88 11.34 -9.72 12.81
CA GLY A 88 11.88 -11.03 12.43
C GLY A 88 11.13 -11.65 11.25
N LEU A 89 10.72 -10.84 10.27
CA LEU A 89 9.95 -11.29 9.11
C LEU A 89 10.86 -11.74 7.96
N PRO A 90 10.43 -12.73 7.16
CA PRO A 90 11.09 -13.06 5.90
C PRO A 90 11.12 -11.84 4.97
N LEU A 91 12.33 -11.31 4.72
CA LEU A 91 12.51 -10.02 4.04
C LEU A 91 11.94 -10.02 2.62
N SER A 92 12.09 -11.13 1.90
CA SER A 92 11.58 -11.28 0.53
C SER A 92 10.06 -11.15 0.49
N ALA A 93 9.35 -11.93 1.29
CA ALA A 93 7.89 -11.88 1.37
C ALA A 93 7.40 -10.51 1.87
N ALA A 94 8.06 -9.93 2.88
CA ALA A 94 7.71 -8.64 3.45
C ALA A 94 7.81 -7.50 2.41
N LEU A 95 8.98 -7.31 1.79
CA LEU A 95 9.19 -6.23 0.83
C LEU A 95 8.37 -6.41 -0.44
N PHE A 96 8.30 -7.63 -0.97
CA PHE A 96 7.59 -7.89 -2.21
C PHE A 96 6.08 -7.66 -2.05
N SER A 97 5.51 -8.12 -0.93
CA SER A 97 4.09 -7.89 -0.64
C SER A 97 3.78 -6.41 -0.42
N LEU A 98 4.57 -5.70 0.40
CA LEU A 98 4.32 -4.28 0.64
C LEU A 98 4.45 -3.47 -0.65
N ALA A 99 5.49 -3.71 -1.45
CA ALA A 99 5.65 -3.03 -2.73
C ALA A 99 4.47 -3.33 -3.67
N ALA A 100 4.10 -4.61 -3.81
CA ALA A 100 2.97 -4.99 -4.66
C ALA A 100 1.67 -4.29 -4.23
N PHE A 101 1.39 -4.23 -2.93
CA PHE A 101 0.19 -3.55 -2.42
C PHE A 101 0.24 -2.05 -2.68
N LEU A 102 1.31 -1.35 -2.26
CA LEU A 102 1.41 0.11 -2.37
C LEU A 102 1.32 0.59 -3.83
N PHE A 103 2.00 -0.08 -4.75
CA PHE A 103 2.06 0.36 -6.14
C PHE A 103 0.83 -0.09 -6.94
N ALA A 104 0.31 -1.29 -6.72
CA ALA A 104 -0.92 -1.71 -7.40
C ALA A 104 -2.11 -0.84 -6.99
N THR A 105 -2.25 -0.51 -5.70
CA THR A 105 -3.35 0.34 -5.23
C THR A 105 -3.18 1.81 -5.62
N SER A 106 -1.95 2.29 -5.89
CA SER A 106 -1.70 3.64 -6.41
C SER A 106 -2.37 3.91 -7.76
N ILE A 107 -2.66 2.86 -8.55
CA ILE A 107 -3.37 2.97 -9.83
C ILE A 107 -4.83 3.41 -9.62
N LEU A 108 -5.42 3.11 -8.46
CA LEU A 108 -6.79 3.51 -8.12
C LEU A 108 -6.94 5.02 -7.90
N GLU A 109 -5.86 5.71 -7.54
CA GLU A 109 -5.87 7.14 -7.22
C GLU A 109 -6.24 8.03 -8.40
N PRO A 110 -5.55 8.00 -9.56
CA PRO A 110 -5.93 8.82 -10.71
C PRO A 110 -7.34 8.49 -11.22
N VAL A 111 -7.70 7.20 -11.27
CA VAL A 111 -9.02 6.73 -11.74
C VAL A 111 -10.18 7.28 -10.90
N MET A 112 -9.97 7.46 -9.59
CA MET A 112 -11.01 7.98 -8.68
C MET A 112 -11.02 9.51 -8.57
N LEU A 113 -10.03 10.21 -9.12
CA LEU A 113 -10.01 11.67 -9.17
C LEU A 113 -10.56 12.25 -10.47
N GLU A 114 -10.42 11.53 -11.57
CA GLU A 114 -11.00 11.89 -12.88
C GLU A 114 -12.54 11.71 -12.94
N ARG A 115 -13.15 11.17 -11.88
CA ARG A 115 -14.61 11.03 -11.70
C ARG A 115 -15.13 11.92 -10.56
#